data_AF-A0AAW4IFJ9-F1
#
_entry.id   AF-A0AAW4IFJ9-F1
#
_cell.length_a   1.000
_cell.length_b   1.000
_cell.length_c   1.000
_cell.angle_alpha   90.00
_cell.angle_beta   90.00
_cell.angle_gamma   90.00
#
_symmetry.space_group_name_H-M   'P 1'
#
loop_
_entity.id
_entity.type
_entity.pdbx_description
1 polymer ?
#
loop_
_entity_poly.entity_id
_entity_poly.type
_entity_poly.pdbx_seq_one_letter_code
_entity_poly.pdbx_strand_id
1 'polypeptide(L)' 'MFKSIEGSRPRHHVTRDEVQEWLSTPQSAFYSGFMAHAGERLQVDFMAPREASQEALDSAFLNTLAQQVEIEYLRIG' A
#
# COMPACT_ATOMS: atom_id res chain seq x y z
N MET A 1 -51.78 7.56 -9.70
CA MET A 1 -50.71 7.25 -10.67
C MET A 1 -49.40 7.76 -10.07
N PHE A 2 -48.63 6.91 -9.39
CA PHE A 2 -47.30 7.23 -8.89
C PHE A 2 -46.37 6.11 -9.34
N LYS A 3 -45.39 6.45 -10.18
CA LYS A 3 -44.40 5.52 -10.71
C LYS A 3 -43.39 5.20 -9.61
N SER A 4 -43.34 3.95 -9.17
CA SER A 4 -42.25 3.43 -8.34
C SER A 4 -40.95 3.49 -9.14
N ILE A 5 -39.97 4.18 -8.58
CA ILE A 5 -38.59 4.22 -9.07
C ILE A 5 -37.93 2.87 -8.78
N GLU A 6 -37.86 2.05 -9.82
CA GLU A 6 -37.08 0.83 -9.89
C GLU A 6 -35.59 1.22 -9.96
N GLY A 7 -34.87 0.96 -8.88
CA GLY A 7 -33.45 1.24 -8.74
C GLY A 7 -32.80 0.14 -7.91
N SER A 8 -33.06 -1.12 -8.27
CA SER A 8 -32.44 -2.30 -7.69
C SER A 8 -30.94 -2.27 -7.93
N ARG A 9 -30.19 -1.63 -7.03
CA ARG A 9 -28.76 -1.91 -6.89
C ARG A 9 -28.68 -3.39 -6.46
N PRO A 10 -27.99 -4.27 -7.20
CA PRO A 10 -27.83 -5.64 -6.75
C PRO A 10 -27.14 -5.59 -5.39
N ARG A 11 -27.82 -6.06 -4.34
CA ARG A 11 -27.16 -6.34 -3.07
C ARG A 11 -26.21 -7.49 -3.36
N HIS A 12 -24.93 -7.17 -3.59
CA HIS A 12 -23.87 -8.16 -3.65
C HIS A 12 -23.95 -8.94 -2.34
N HIS A 13 -24.41 -10.19 -2.41
CA HIS A 13 -24.59 -11.02 -1.23
C HIS A 13 -23.19 -11.51 -0.87
N VAL A 14 -22.45 -10.71 -0.08
CA VAL A 14 -21.11 -11.09 0.35
C VAL A 14 -21.24 -12.38 1.14
N THR A 15 -20.65 -13.45 0.63
CA THR A 15 -20.72 -14.76 1.26
C THR A 15 -19.82 -14.79 2.49
N ARG A 16 -20.12 -15.67 3.45
CA ARG A 16 -19.33 -15.79 4.68
C ARG A 16 -17.85 -16.10 4.38
N ASP A 17 -17.58 -16.86 3.33
CA ASP A 17 -16.24 -17.16 2.83
C ASP A 17 -15.50 -15.92 2.31
N GLU A 18 -16.16 -15.05 1.56
CA GLU A 18 -15.55 -13.79 1.08
C GLU A 18 -15.23 -12.82 2.23
N VAL A 19 -16.10 -12.73 3.25
CA VAL A 19 -15.80 -11.96 4.46
C VAL A 19 -14.61 -12.55 5.21
N GLN A 20 -14.50 -13.87 5.26
CA GLN A 20 -13.41 -14.58 5.95
C GLN A 20 -12.07 -14.43 5.21
N GLU A 21 -12.07 -14.40 3.88
CA GLU A 21 -10.90 -14.12 3.05
C GLU A 21 -10.38 -12.70 3.30
N TRP A 22 -11.27 -11.69 3.33
CA TRP A 22 -10.89 -10.31 3.61
C TRP A 22 -10.28 -10.12 5.00
N LEU A 23 -10.81 -10.82 6.01
CA LEU A 23 -10.29 -10.82 7.37
C LEU A 23 -8.95 -11.58 7.51
N SER A 24 -8.68 -12.51 6.59
CA SER A 24 -7.43 -13.29 6.56
C SER A 24 -6.33 -12.60 5.76
N THR A 25 -6.65 -11.55 5.00
CA THR A 25 -5.64 -10.72 4.34
C THR A 25 -4.77 -10.05 5.41
N PRO A 26 -3.44 -10.22 5.38
CA PRO A 26 -2.57 -9.53 6.31
C PRO A 26 -2.81 -8.02 6.17
N GLN A 27 -3.37 -7.42 7.22
CA GLN A 27 -3.68 -6.00 7.23
C GLN A 27 -2.35 -5.24 7.05
N SER A 28 -2.19 -4.61 5.89
CA SER A 28 -1.02 -3.78 5.64
C SER A 28 -1.17 -2.46 6.41
N ALA A 29 -0.07 -2.00 6.99
CA ALA A 29 0.07 -0.65 7.50
C ALA A 29 0.74 0.23 6.44
N PHE A 30 0.34 1.50 6.45
CA PHE A 30 0.98 2.53 5.66
C PHE A 30 2.01 3.24 6.54
N TYR A 31 3.24 3.35 6.05
CA TYR A 31 4.35 4.01 6.71
C TYR A 31 4.77 5.20 5.84
N SER A 32 4.91 6.37 6.48
CA SER A 32 5.33 7.60 5.84
C SER A 32 6.37 8.28 6.71
N GLY A 33 7.45 8.73 6.08
CA GLY A 33 8.56 9.37 6.77
C GLY A 33 9.36 10.23 5.84
N PHE A 34 10.35 10.92 6.41
CA PHE A 34 11.29 11.71 5.65
C PHE A 34 12.71 11.35 6.05
N MET A 35 13.61 11.33 5.07
CA MET A 35 15.04 11.23 5.31
C MET A 35 15.77 12.40 4.64
N ALA A 36 16.91 12.78 5.21
CA ALA A 36 17.80 13.73 4.56
C ALA A 36 18.80 12.96 3.69
N HIS A 37 18.91 13.35 2.42
CA HIS A 37 19.91 12.84 1.49
C HIS A 37 20.47 14.00 0.66
N ALA A 38 21.80 14.14 0.58
CA ALA A 38 22.47 15.21 -0.16
C ALA A 38 22.03 16.66 0.18
N GLY A 39 21.52 16.90 1.40
CA GLY A 39 20.99 18.20 1.81
C GLY A 39 19.52 18.43 1.41
N GLU A 40 18.91 17.46 0.73
CA GLU A 40 17.51 17.46 0.34
C GLU A 40 16.69 16.55 1.27
N ARG A 41 15.41 16.89 1.43
CA ARG A 41 14.46 16.11 2.23
C ARG A 41 13.67 15.19 1.28
N LEU A 42 13.95 13.89 1.35
CA LEU A 42 13.26 12.87 0.60
C LEU A 42 12.09 12.32 1.42
N GLN A 43 10.88 12.33 0.86
CA GLN A 43 9.72 11.68 1.46
C GLN A 43 9.66 10.21 1.03
N VAL A 44 9.48 9.31 1.99
CA VAL A 44 9.44 7.87 1.75
C VAL A 44 8.13 7.33 2.28
N ASP A 45 7.33 6.77 1.38
CA ASP A 45 6.01 6.23 1.67
C ASP A 45 5.96 4.78 1.20
N PHE A 46 5.68 3.85 2.12
CA PHE A 46 5.64 2.43 1.79
C PHE A 46 4.59 1.68 2.60
N MET A 47 4.17 0.52 2.08
CA MET A 47 3.23 -0.37 2.75
C MET A 47 3.93 -1.66 3.14
N ALA A 48 3.64 -2.14 4.34
CA ALA A 48 4.13 -3.42 4.82
C ALA A 48 3.08 -4.08 5.73
N PRO A 49 3.09 -5.42 5.89
CA PRO A 49 2.23 -6.09 6.85
C PRO A 49 2.36 -5.48 8.25
N ARG A 50 1.24 -5.30 8.98
CA ARG A 50 1.27 -4.76 10.35
C ARG A 50 2.15 -5.55 11.32
N GLU A 51 2.24 -6.85 11.10
CA GLU A 51 3.05 -7.78 11.90
C GLU A 51 4.40 -8.09 11.24
N ALA A 52 4.83 -7.26 10.28
CA ALA A 52 6.14 -7.39 9.66
C ALA A 52 7.24 -7.28 10.73
N SER A 53 8.25 -8.15 10.62
CA SER A 53 9.48 -8.00 11.40
C SER A 53 10.18 -6.69 11.05
N GLN A 54 11.04 -6.21 11.95
CA GLN A 54 11.86 -5.02 11.67
C GLN A 54 12.67 -5.19 10.36
N GLU A 55 13.23 -6.37 10.13
CA GLU A 55 13.96 -6.68 8.89
C GLU A 55 13.08 -6.55 7.63
N ALA A 56 11.82 -6.99 7.70
CA ALA A 56 10.88 -6.86 6.60
C ALA A 56 10.46 -5.40 6.37
N LEU A 57 10.33 -4.60 7.43
CA LEU A 57 10.09 -3.16 7.34
C LEU A 57 11.29 -2.44 6.71
N ASP A 58 12.51 -2.77 7.15
CA ASP A 58 13.75 -2.20 6.62
C ASP A 58 13.91 -2.55 5.13
N SER A 59 13.59 -3.78 4.75
CA SER A 59 13.61 -4.22 3.35
C SER A 59 12.59 -3.47 2.49
N ALA A 60 11.36 -3.28 2.99
CA ALA A 60 10.33 -2.52 2.28
C ALA A 60 10.71 -1.04 2.13
N PHE A 61 11.30 -0.45 3.17
CA PHE A 61 11.84 0.90 3.13
C PHE A 61 12.97 1.04 2.10
N LEU A 62 13.98 0.16 2.13
CA LEU A 62 15.11 0.20 1.19
C LEU A 62 14.68 -0.02 -0.26
N ASN A 63 13.71 -0.92 -0.50
CA ASN A 63 13.16 -1.13 -1.83
C ASN A 63 12.45 0.13 -2.35
N THR A 64 11.69 0.81 -1.48
CA THR A 64 11.03 2.08 -1.83
C THR A 64 12.06 3.16 -2.14
N LEU A 65 13.12 3.26 -1.36
CA LEU A 65 14.23 4.17 -1.64
C LEU A 65 14.92 3.86 -2.97
N ALA A 66 15.17 2.59 -3.27
CA ALA A 66 15.79 2.18 -4.52
C ALA A 66 14.92 2.49 -5.75
N GLN A 67 13.61 2.64 -5.58
CA GLN A 67 12.70 3.06 -6.66
C GLN A 67 12.65 4.59 -6.81
N GLN A 68 12.87 5.34 -5.74
CA GLN A 68 12.88 6.81 -5.75
C GLN A 68 14.22 7.39 -6.20
N VAL A 69 15.30 6.73 -5.81
CA VAL A 69 16.62 6.99 -6.37
C VAL A 69 16.64 6.22 -7.68
N GLU A 70 16.28 6.88 -8.80
CA GLU A 70 16.76 6.41 -10.11
C GLU A 70 18.26 6.22 -9.93
N ILE A 71 18.71 4.98 -9.76
CA ILE A 71 20.13 4.67 -9.72
C ILE A 71 20.60 5.12 -11.10
N GLU A 72 21.36 6.22 -11.14
CA GLU A 72 21.97 6.75 -12.35
C GLU A 72 23.01 5.73 -12.85
N TYR A 73 22.56 4.56 -13.34
CA TYR A 73 23.38 3.54 -13.98
C TYR A 73 24.07 4.09 -15.23
N LEU A 74 23.62 5.25 -15.74
CA LEU A 74 24.20 5.97 -16.88
C LEU A 74 25.33 6.95 -16.52
N ARG A 75 25.66 7.15 -15.23
CA ARG A 75 26.74 8.06 -14.83
C ARG A 75 28.06 7.38 -14.47
N ILE A 76 28.06 6.05 -14.45
CA ILE A 76 29.26 5.21 -14.39
C ILE A 76 29.59 4.79 -15.82
N GLY A 77 29.99 5.74 -16.66
CA GLY A 77 30.37 5.52 -18.06
C GLY A 77 31.34 6.58 -18.54
#